data_AF-A0A1M4SC95-F1
#
_entry.id   AF-A0A1M4SC95-F1
#
_cell.length_a   1.000
_cell.length_b   1.000
_cell.length_c   1.000
_cell.angle_alpha   90.00
_cell.angle_beta   90.00
_cell.angle_gamma   90.00
#
_symmetry.space_group_name_H-M   'P 1'
#
loop_
_entity.id
_entity.type
_entity.pdbx_description
1 polymer ?
#
loop_
_entity_poly.entity_id
_entity_poly.type
_entity_poly.pdbx_seq_one_letter_code
_entity_poly.pdbx_strand_id
1 'polypeptide(L)'
;MKKKIKMRELTKNEKRLLTILSIVILILGSYKFIITPLSSKIESLKAQKLEYQSKIDEINHILRKENNINKEWDVLNKEKADIIAKYFPKLDQAQVIYLLNELLNQEAVSIVDMSFSRPSYEDIGNFQVKNMAISVPYNGSYNGVVDIIKALKTSPRNILLESVSMDRDSKGKINGNMTLKVYSLDGIVDTDNDVIYIDIANDEVKNTPFIPYEDFKDEQVEDNEDIKDNTELKPYVEEILLDFENKNTYFLPSQELVKGSVTQSAKAKSKKFSLRFEYDIVAIEEENRGFIDVSNDNIIIKYPPNSIGLWLYSYDYSPATVGVLFRGQMGEEIYLPLTKGIGWTGWKYIEANPPEDLNIYPMRLDKLYVEIPKDRDNCGVLLMDKLEAVYTRNIDENGKDMNAGDYIFHVVKRGDTIEKISMEYYNTNKYKDEILKLNEMKSTDSLPAGKILVLKKR
;
A
#
# COMPACT_ATOMS: atom_id res chain seq x y z
N MET A 1 -38.53 8.99 84.25
CA MET A 1 -39.25 7.73 84.55
C MET A 1 -39.05 6.74 83.40
N LYS A 2 -38.21 5.70 83.56
CA LYS A 2 -38.13 4.58 82.61
C LYS A 2 -39.08 3.47 83.07
N LYS A 3 -40.17 3.26 82.34
CA LYS A 3 -41.16 2.20 82.58
C LYS A 3 -40.47 0.86 82.28
N LYS A 4 -40.06 0.12 83.32
CA LYS A 4 -39.54 -1.26 83.16
C LYS A 4 -40.71 -2.15 82.72
N ILE A 5 -40.68 -2.60 81.47
CA ILE A 5 -41.61 -3.58 80.93
C ILE A 5 -41.34 -4.91 81.67
N LYS A 6 -42.29 -5.39 82.47
CA LYS A 6 -42.23 -6.73 83.07
C LYS A 6 -42.45 -7.76 81.96
N MET A 7 -41.42 -8.49 81.58
CA MET A 7 -41.56 -9.66 80.69
C MET A 7 -42.08 -10.85 81.50
N ARG A 8 -43.13 -11.49 80.99
CA ARG A 8 -43.67 -12.75 81.50
C ARG A 8 -42.70 -13.90 81.20
N GLU A 9 -42.50 -14.81 82.15
CA GLU A 9 -41.70 -16.02 81.90
C GLU A 9 -42.43 -16.97 80.94
N LEU A 10 -41.72 -17.40 79.90
CA LEU A 10 -42.26 -18.29 78.87
C LEU A 10 -42.46 -19.70 79.43
N THR A 11 -43.65 -20.25 79.25
CA THR A 11 -43.98 -21.63 79.60
C THR A 11 -43.18 -22.64 78.76
N LYS A 12 -43.04 -23.88 79.25
CA LYS A 12 -42.29 -24.95 78.54
C LYS A 12 -42.81 -25.20 77.12
N ASN A 13 -44.11 -25.02 76.89
CA ASN A 13 -44.73 -25.18 75.58
C ASN A 13 -44.44 -23.99 74.65
N GLU A 14 -44.46 -22.75 75.15
CA GLU A 14 -44.10 -21.55 74.37
C GLU A 14 -42.63 -21.60 73.92
N LYS A 15 -41.71 -22.10 74.76
CA LYS A 15 -40.30 -22.31 74.37
C LYS A 15 -40.13 -23.33 73.25
N ARG A 16 -40.90 -24.44 73.28
CA ARG A 16 -40.92 -25.44 72.20
C ARG A 16 -41.50 -24.87 70.89
N LEU A 17 -42.53 -24.05 70.99
CA LEU A 17 -43.15 -23.43 69.82
C LEU A 17 -42.21 -22.42 69.16
N LEU A 18 -41.46 -21.63 69.95
CA LEU A 18 -40.47 -20.67 69.46
C LEU A 18 -39.26 -21.35 68.80
N THR A 19 -38.77 -22.48 69.32
CA THR A 19 -37.70 -23.22 68.65
C THR A 19 -38.17 -23.82 67.33
N ILE A 20 -39.39 -24.37 67.27
CA ILE A 20 -39.99 -24.85 66.01
C ILE A 20 -40.13 -23.70 65.01
N LEU A 21 -40.66 -22.56 65.44
CA LEU A 21 -40.81 -21.38 64.59
C LEU A 21 -39.45 -20.89 64.06
N SER A 22 -38.42 -20.87 64.91
CA SER A 22 -37.07 -20.50 64.51
C SER A 22 -36.50 -21.45 63.45
N ILE A 23 -36.73 -22.76 63.58
CA ILE A 23 -36.32 -23.75 62.57
C ILE A 23 -37.06 -23.52 61.26
N VAL A 24 -38.38 -23.27 61.31
CA VAL A 24 -39.20 -23.00 60.12
C VAL A 24 -38.72 -21.72 59.40
N ILE A 25 -38.39 -20.66 60.14
CA ILE A 25 -37.83 -19.42 59.57
C ILE A 25 -36.47 -19.68 58.92
N LEU A 26 -35.63 -20.52 59.53
CA LEU A 26 -34.32 -20.88 58.99
C LEU A 26 -34.45 -21.66 57.67
N ILE A 27 -35.41 -22.58 57.59
CA ILE A 27 -35.73 -23.35 56.37
C ILE A 27 -36.29 -22.43 55.28
N LEU A 28 -37.19 -21.51 55.61
CA LEU A 28 -37.73 -20.55 54.66
C LEU A 28 -36.65 -19.58 54.14
N GLY A 29 -35.76 -19.15 55.05
CA GLY A 29 -34.61 -18.31 54.71
C GLY A 29 -33.63 -19.03 53.77
N SER A 30 -33.27 -20.28 54.07
CA SER A 30 -32.38 -21.06 53.20
C SER A 30 -33.00 -21.34 51.85
N TYR A 31 -34.31 -21.65 51.81
CA TYR A 31 -35.03 -21.83 50.55
C TYR A 31 -34.97 -20.58 49.67
N LYS A 32 -35.26 -19.40 50.24
CA LYS A 32 -35.31 -18.14 49.49
C LYS A 32 -33.94 -17.58 49.10
N PHE A 33 -32.95 -17.65 49.99
CA PHE A 33 -31.66 -16.99 49.79
C PHE A 33 -30.56 -17.90 49.24
N ILE A 34 -30.72 -19.22 49.32
CA ILE A 34 -29.68 -20.17 48.87
C ILE A 34 -30.20 -21.00 47.71
N ILE A 35 -31.37 -21.65 47.87
CA ILE A 35 -31.88 -22.59 46.86
C ILE A 35 -32.38 -21.86 45.60
N THR A 36 -33.16 -20.78 45.76
CA THR A 36 -33.68 -20.00 44.62
C THR A 36 -32.56 -19.46 43.70
N PRO A 37 -31.54 -18.73 44.19
CA PRO A 37 -30.47 -18.22 43.31
C PRO A 37 -29.59 -19.32 42.72
N LEU A 38 -29.41 -20.44 43.43
CA LEU A 38 -28.68 -21.60 42.92
C LEU A 38 -29.43 -22.25 41.75
N SER A 39 -30.75 -22.42 41.88
CA SER A 39 -31.58 -22.97 40.81
C SER A 39 -31.57 -22.08 39.57
N SER A 40 -31.70 -20.76 39.73
CA SER A 40 -31.64 -19.83 38.59
C SER A 40 -30.25 -19.83 37.93
N LYS A 41 -29.17 -19.97 38.71
CA LYS A 41 -27.82 -20.08 38.14
C LYS A 41 -27.67 -21.36 37.32
N ILE A 42 -28.17 -22.49 37.82
CA ILE A 42 -28.17 -23.77 37.09
C ILE A 42 -28.96 -23.65 35.77
N GLU A 43 -30.14 -23.02 35.79
CA GLU A 43 -30.94 -22.80 34.58
C GLU A 43 -30.20 -21.91 33.57
N SER A 44 -29.59 -20.80 34.04
CA SER A 44 -28.81 -19.93 33.16
C SER A 44 -27.62 -20.64 32.52
N LEU A 45 -26.91 -21.50 33.29
CA LEU A 45 -25.79 -22.28 32.77
C LEU A 45 -26.24 -23.36 31.79
N LYS A 46 -27.40 -23.98 32.02
CA LYS A 46 -28.02 -24.90 31.05
C LYS A 46 -28.41 -24.19 29.76
N ALA A 47 -28.97 -22.99 29.85
CA ALA A 47 -29.32 -22.17 28.68
C ALA A 47 -28.06 -21.79 27.87
N GLN A 48 -27.00 -21.33 28.54
CA GLN A 48 -25.72 -21.03 27.89
C GLN A 48 -25.12 -22.27 27.22
N LYS A 49 -25.14 -23.43 27.90
CA LYS A 49 -24.67 -24.69 27.31
C LYS A 49 -25.43 -25.03 26.02
N LEU A 50 -26.75 -24.86 26.01
CA LEU A 50 -27.58 -25.12 24.84
C LEU A 50 -27.23 -24.16 23.69
N GLU A 51 -27.00 -22.88 23.99
CA GLU A 51 -26.57 -21.88 23.02
C GLU A 51 -25.22 -22.27 22.38
N TYR A 52 -24.22 -22.63 23.20
CA TYR A 52 -22.92 -23.07 22.68
C TYR A 52 -23.04 -24.35 21.85
N GLN A 53 -23.91 -25.29 22.24
CA GLN A 53 -24.16 -26.49 21.45
C GLN A 53 -24.75 -26.14 20.07
N SER A 54 -25.71 -25.20 20.03
CA SER A 54 -26.27 -24.73 18.76
C SER A 54 -25.23 -24.07 17.86
N LYS A 55 -24.30 -23.29 18.42
CA LYS A 55 -23.18 -22.69 17.67
C LYS A 55 -22.24 -23.75 17.11
N ILE A 56 -21.94 -24.80 17.88
CA ILE A 56 -21.12 -25.92 17.42
C ILE A 56 -21.81 -26.65 16.26
N ASP A 57 -23.12 -26.88 16.34
CA ASP A 57 -23.88 -27.55 15.29
C ASP A 57 -23.92 -26.72 13.98
N GLU A 58 -24.05 -25.40 14.09
CA GLU A 58 -23.96 -24.47 12.95
C GLU A 58 -22.58 -24.51 12.28
N ILE A 59 -21.51 -24.43 13.08
CA ILE A 59 -20.13 -24.51 12.59
C ILE A 59 -19.91 -25.87 11.90
N ASN A 60 -20.33 -26.97 12.52
CA ASN A 60 -20.22 -28.31 11.94
C ASN A 60 -20.99 -28.43 10.61
N HIS A 61 -22.14 -27.76 10.48
CA HIS A 61 -22.89 -27.73 9.23
C HIS A 61 -22.15 -26.95 8.13
N ILE A 62 -21.47 -25.84 8.46
CA ILE A 62 -20.60 -25.11 7.52
C ILE A 62 -19.38 -25.96 7.12
N LEU A 63 -18.71 -26.59 8.10
CA LEU A 63 -17.55 -27.47 7.85
C LEU A 63 -17.91 -28.65 6.94
N ARG A 64 -19.11 -29.23 7.07
CA ARG A 64 -19.59 -30.28 6.15
C ARG A 64 -19.73 -29.80 4.70
N LYS A 65 -19.88 -28.50 4.49
CA LYS A 65 -19.99 -27.87 3.16
C LYS A 65 -18.67 -27.29 2.67
N GLU A 66 -17.61 -27.32 3.46
CA GLU A 66 -16.29 -26.76 3.14
C GLU A 66 -15.79 -27.21 1.78
N ASN A 67 -15.84 -28.52 1.48
CA ASN A 67 -15.43 -29.05 0.18
C ASN A 67 -16.23 -28.49 -1.00
N ASN A 68 -17.53 -28.20 -0.80
CA ASN A 68 -18.36 -27.61 -1.86
C ASN A 68 -18.08 -26.12 -2.01
N ILE A 69 -17.91 -25.41 -0.88
CA ILE A 69 -17.55 -23.99 -0.87
C ILE A 69 -16.20 -23.77 -1.55
N ASN A 70 -15.19 -24.61 -1.25
CA ASN A 70 -13.88 -24.51 -1.87
C ASN A 70 -13.94 -24.78 -3.38
N LYS A 71 -14.71 -25.79 -3.81
CA LYS A 71 -14.93 -26.04 -5.25
C LYS A 71 -15.63 -24.88 -5.95
N GLU A 72 -16.66 -24.32 -5.33
CA GLU A 72 -17.38 -23.16 -5.87
C GLU A 72 -16.46 -21.94 -5.93
N TRP A 73 -15.65 -21.73 -4.91
CA TRP A 73 -14.64 -20.66 -4.86
C TRP A 73 -13.58 -20.82 -5.96
N ASP A 74 -13.08 -22.03 -6.20
CA ASP A 74 -12.14 -22.32 -7.29
C ASP A 74 -12.77 -22.04 -8.66
N VAL A 75 -14.03 -22.45 -8.87
CA VAL A 75 -14.77 -22.17 -10.11
C VAL A 75 -14.96 -20.67 -10.29
N LEU A 76 -15.42 -19.96 -9.26
CA LEU A 76 -15.66 -18.51 -9.31
C LEU A 76 -14.37 -17.72 -9.53
N ASN A 77 -13.25 -18.14 -8.93
CA ASN A 77 -11.97 -17.49 -9.18
C ASN A 77 -11.44 -17.73 -10.58
N LYS A 78 -11.66 -18.93 -11.13
CA LYS A 78 -11.33 -19.21 -12.52
C LYS A 78 -12.18 -18.36 -13.47
N GLU A 79 -13.49 -18.30 -13.24
CA GLU A 79 -14.39 -17.43 -14.01
C GLU A 79 -13.99 -15.96 -13.89
N LYS A 80 -13.65 -15.49 -12.69
CA LYS A 80 -13.13 -14.13 -12.46
C LYS A 80 -11.88 -13.88 -13.28
N ALA A 81 -10.90 -14.79 -13.26
CA ALA A 81 -9.66 -14.67 -14.04
C ALA A 81 -9.95 -14.63 -15.55
N ASP A 82 -10.83 -15.50 -16.04
CA ASP A 82 -11.25 -15.56 -17.44
C ASP A 82 -11.96 -14.28 -17.90
N ILE A 83 -12.71 -13.62 -17.01
CA ILE A 83 -13.35 -12.32 -17.29
C ILE A 83 -12.30 -11.22 -17.33
N ILE A 84 -11.41 -11.13 -16.32
CA ILE A 84 -10.37 -10.09 -16.24
C ILE A 84 -9.42 -10.16 -17.45
N ALA A 85 -9.06 -11.37 -17.87
CA ALA A 85 -8.20 -11.60 -19.03
C ALA A 85 -8.78 -11.06 -20.34
N LYS A 86 -10.09 -10.81 -20.44
CA LYS A 86 -10.71 -10.20 -21.63
C LYS A 86 -10.58 -8.69 -21.66
N TYR A 87 -10.20 -8.01 -20.58
CA TYR A 87 -10.12 -6.54 -20.53
C TYR A 87 -8.68 -6.05 -20.39
N PHE A 88 -8.43 -4.80 -20.75
CA PHE A 88 -7.08 -4.22 -20.62
C PHE A 88 -6.78 -3.95 -19.14
N PRO A 89 -5.62 -4.41 -18.61
CA PRO A 89 -5.22 -4.14 -17.23
C PRO A 89 -5.13 -2.65 -16.94
N LYS A 90 -4.58 -1.89 -17.90
CA LYS A 90 -4.53 -0.42 -17.93
C LYS A 90 -4.76 0.09 -19.34
N LEU A 91 -5.29 1.30 -19.47
CA LEU A 91 -5.48 1.97 -20.76
C LEU A 91 -4.17 2.62 -21.24
N ASP A 92 -3.16 1.80 -21.48
CA ASP A 92 -1.88 2.21 -22.06
C ASP A 92 -1.99 2.22 -23.60
N GLN A 93 -1.83 3.40 -24.19
CA GLN A 93 -1.95 3.62 -25.63
C GLN A 93 -0.96 2.77 -26.43
N ALA A 94 0.27 2.57 -25.93
CA ALA A 94 1.29 1.79 -26.64
C ALA A 94 0.87 0.32 -26.79
N GLN A 95 0.32 -0.27 -25.73
CA GLN A 95 -0.18 -1.65 -25.72
C GLN A 95 -1.38 -1.82 -26.66
N VAL A 96 -2.29 -0.84 -26.65
CA VAL A 96 -3.46 -0.84 -27.54
C VAL A 96 -3.02 -0.70 -29.00
N ILE A 97 -2.07 0.19 -29.30
CA ILE A 97 -1.51 0.33 -30.66
C ILE A 97 -0.86 -0.97 -31.11
N TYR A 98 -0.07 -1.63 -30.27
CA TYR A 98 0.58 -2.88 -30.61
C TYR A 98 -0.44 -3.96 -31.01
N LEU A 99 -1.45 -4.18 -30.17
CA LEU A 99 -2.51 -5.15 -30.47
C LEU A 99 -3.30 -4.76 -31.73
N LEU A 100 -3.67 -3.49 -31.88
CA LEU A 100 -4.38 -3.04 -33.06
C LEU A 100 -3.52 -3.18 -34.32
N ASN A 101 -2.21 -2.94 -34.27
CA ASN A 101 -1.34 -3.11 -35.42
C ASN A 101 -1.32 -4.57 -35.89
N GLU A 102 -1.31 -5.54 -34.98
CA GLU A 102 -1.44 -6.95 -35.31
C GLU A 102 -2.80 -7.27 -35.97
N LEU A 103 -3.89 -6.76 -35.40
CA LEU A 103 -5.25 -7.07 -35.87
C LEU A 103 -5.64 -6.34 -37.17
N LEU A 104 -5.10 -5.15 -37.38
CA LEU A 104 -5.48 -4.24 -38.46
C LEU A 104 -4.52 -4.30 -39.67
N ASN A 105 -3.35 -4.93 -39.54
CA ASN A 105 -2.40 -5.10 -40.63
C ASN A 105 -2.92 -6.12 -41.66
N GLN A 106 -3.74 -5.64 -42.59
CA GLN A 106 -4.30 -6.41 -43.70
C GLN A 106 -3.83 -5.80 -45.03
N GLU A 107 -3.29 -6.62 -45.94
CA GLU A 107 -2.76 -6.16 -47.24
C GLU A 107 -3.77 -5.33 -48.06
N ALA A 108 -5.07 -5.56 -47.83
CA ALA A 108 -6.16 -4.93 -48.58
C ALA A 108 -6.70 -3.63 -47.96
N VAL A 109 -6.15 -3.17 -46.83
CA VAL A 109 -6.58 -1.95 -46.11
C VAL A 109 -5.36 -1.14 -45.65
N SER A 110 -5.34 0.14 -45.99
CA SER A 110 -4.35 1.10 -45.51
C SER A 110 -4.94 1.94 -44.39
N ILE A 111 -4.20 2.01 -43.28
CA ILE A 111 -4.47 2.88 -42.13
C ILE A 111 -3.29 3.83 -42.05
N VAL A 112 -3.56 5.13 -42.14
CA VAL A 112 -2.52 6.18 -42.18
C VAL A 112 -2.23 6.70 -40.79
N ASP A 113 -3.28 6.84 -39.97
CA ASP A 113 -3.22 7.36 -38.63
C ASP A 113 -4.28 6.72 -37.73
N MET A 114 -4.10 6.88 -36.43
CA MET A 114 -5.06 6.51 -35.40
C MET A 114 -5.11 7.65 -34.38
N SER A 115 -6.30 8.06 -33.97
CA SER A 115 -6.47 9.07 -32.93
C SER A 115 -7.16 8.47 -31.70
N PHE A 116 -6.66 8.84 -30.54
CA PHE A 116 -7.08 8.29 -29.25
C PHE A 116 -7.69 9.40 -28.41
N SER A 117 -8.84 9.12 -27.80
CA SER A 117 -9.40 10.01 -26.78
C SER A 117 -8.57 9.92 -25.50
N ARG A 118 -8.68 10.95 -24.65
CA ARG A 118 -8.24 10.79 -23.26
C ARG A 118 -9.09 9.70 -22.59
N PRO A 119 -8.51 8.91 -21.65
CA PRO A 119 -9.29 8.00 -20.83
C PRO A 119 -10.45 8.73 -20.15
N SER A 120 -11.63 8.11 -20.16
CA SER A 120 -12.81 8.65 -19.49
C SER A 120 -13.56 7.56 -18.73
N TYR A 121 -14.43 7.95 -17.81
CA TYR A 121 -15.26 7.00 -17.08
C TYR A 121 -16.64 6.88 -17.74
N GLU A 122 -17.14 5.66 -17.80
CA GLU A 122 -18.49 5.33 -18.23
C GLU A 122 -19.18 4.53 -17.13
N ASP A 123 -20.39 4.96 -16.77
CA ASP A 123 -21.20 4.28 -15.77
C ASP A 123 -21.85 3.04 -16.40
N ILE A 124 -21.43 1.86 -15.96
CA ILE A 124 -22.01 0.58 -16.37
C ILE A 124 -22.64 -0.07 -15.14
N GLY A 125 -23.96 0.08 -15.01
CA GLY A 125 -24.70 -0.36 -13.82
C GLY A 125 -24.28 0.46 -12.58
N ASN A 126 -23.65 -0.21 -11.61
CA ASN A 126 -23.15 0.43 -10.38
C ASN A 126 -21.63 0.68 -10.42
N PHE A 127 -20.97 0.45 -11.55
CA PHE A 127 -19.51 0.58 -11.69
C PHE A 127 -19.14 1.75 -12.59
N GLN A 128 -18.13 2.52 -12.19
CA GLN A 128 -17.42 3.45 -13.07
C GLN A 128 -16.28 2.72 -13.76
N VAL A 129 -16.43 2.47 -15.05
CA VAL A 129 -15.44 1.73 -15.86
C VAL A 129 -14.65 2.72 -16.70
N LYS A 130 -13.32 2.62 -16.67
CA LYS A 130 -12.47 3.42 -17.56
C LYS A 130 -12.58 2.91 -18.99
N ASN A 131 -12.75 3.83 -19.93
CA ASN A 131 -12.75 3.53 -21.36
C ASN A 131 -11.83 4.49 -22.13
N MET A 132 -11.50 4.11 -23.36
CA MET A 132 -10.79 4.94 -24.32
C MET A 132 -11.38 4.68 -25.70
N ALA A 133 -11.73 5.75 -26.41
CA ALA A 133 -12.21 5.69 -27.78
C ALA A 133 -11.04 5.88 -28.76
N ILE A 134 -11.10 5.16 -29.87
CA ILE A 134 -10.05 5.10 -30.88
C ILE A 134 -10.69 5.28 -32.24
N SER A 135 -10.28 6.30 -32.97
CA SER A 135 -10.75 6.57 -34.32
C SER A 135 -9.68 6.13 -35.32
N VAL A 136 -10.05 5.18 -36.17
CA VAL A 136 -9.18 4.55 -37.16
C VAL A 136 -9.73 4.85 -38.55
N PRO A 137 -9.26 5.93 -39.21
CA PRO A 137 -9.53 6.15 -40.61
C PRO A 137 -8.85 5.07 -41.46
N TYR A 138 -9.56 4.59 -42.46
CA TYR A 138 -9.08 3.53 -43.33
C TYR A 138 -9.42 3.80 -44.80
N ASN A 139 -8.58 3.27 -45.68
CA ASN A 139 -8.81 3.20 -47.11
C ASN A 139 -8.53 1.78 -47.61
N GLY A 140 -9.50 1.11 -48.22
CA GLY A 140 -9.29 -0.25 -48.68
C GLY A 140 -10.43 -0.84 -49.48
N SER A 141 -10.35 -2.14 -49.68
CA SER A 141 -11.46 -2.92 -50.25
C SER A 141 -12.52 -3.23 -49.18
N TYR A 142 -13.78 -3.40 -49.60
CA TYR A 142 -14.85 -3.86 -48.70
C TYR A 142 -14.49 -5.14 -47.96
N ASN A 143 -13.94 -6.13 -48.66
CA ASN A 143 -13.57 -7.41 -48.09
C ASN A 143 -12.49 -7.23 -47.01
N GLY A 144 -11.49 -6.39 -47.27
CA GLY A 144 -10.44 -6.11 -46.29
C GLY A 144 -10.98 -5.49 -44.99
N VAL A 145 -11.92 -4.54 -45.09
CA VAL A 145 -12.54 -3.94 -43.88
C VAL A 145 -13.39 -4.97 -43.13
N VAL A 146 -14.10 -5.84 -43.84
CA VAL A 146 -14.85 -6.94 -43.23
C VAL A 146 -13.91 -7.92 -42.51
N ASP A 147 -12.74 -8.20 -43.07
CA ASP A 147 -11.75 -9.09 -42.45
C ASP A 147 -11.11 -8.46 -41.20
N ILE A 148 -10.87 -7.14 -41.21
CA ILE A 148 -10.53 -6.38 -40.00
C ILE A 148 -11.59 -6.53 -38.91
N ILE A 149 -12.87 -6.37 -39.25
CA ILE A 149 -13.97 -6.50 -38.28
C ILE A 149 -14.00 -7.92 -37.68
N LYS A 150 -13.73 -8.95 -38.49
CA LYS A 150 -13.60 -10.32 -38.00
C LYS A 150 -12.40 -10.48 -37.06
N ALA A 151 -11.24 -9.92 -37.43
CA ALA A 151 -10.02 -9.97 -36.62
C ALA A 151 -10.22 -9.32 -35.24
N LEU A 152 -10.88 -8.16 -35.20
CA LEU A 152 -11.25 -7.47 -33.95
C LEU A 152 -12.15 -8.33 -33.06
N LYS A 153 -13.08 -9.09 -33.66
CA LYS A 153 -13.97 -10.01 -32.92
C LYS A 153 -13.24 -11.23 -32.35
N THR A 154 -12.15 -11.66 -32.99
CA THR A 154 -11.31 -12.78 -32.52
C THR A 154 -10.20 -12.35 -31.56
N SER A 155 -10.10 -11.05 -31.26
CA SER A 155 -9.10 -10.50 -30.35
C SER A 155 -9.16 -11.18 -28.97
N PRO A 156 -8.00 -11.45 -28.34
CA PRO A 156 -7.95 -11.94 -26.96
C PRO A 156 -8.51 -10.92 -25.95
N ARG A 157 -8.51 -9.63 -26.33
CA ARG A 157 -9.07 -8.53 -25.53
C ARG A 157 -10.35 -7.99 -26.17
N ASN A 158 -11.30 -7.62 -25.32
CA ASN A 158 -12.56 -7.00 -25.71
C ASN A 158 -12.27 -5.61 -26.28
N ILE A 159 -12.40 -5.52 -27.60
CA ILE A 159 -12.40 -4.26 -28.35
C ILE A 159 -13.82 -4.10 -28.91
N LEU A 160 -14.53 -3.08 -28.46
CA LEU A 160 -15.89 -2.78 -28.91
C LEU A 160 -15.83 -1.97 -30.20
N LEU A 161 -16.51 -2.43 -31.23
CA LEU A 161 -16.74 -1.66 -32.45
C LEU A 161 -17.99 -0.81 -32.28
N GLU A 162 -17.85 0.51 -32.12
CA GLU A 162 -18.97 1.42 -31.92
C GLU A 162 -19.65 1.82 -33.22
N SER A 163 -18.85 2.19 -34.21
CA SER A 163 -19.36 2.60 -35.52
C SER A 163 -18.33 2.38 -36.62
N VAL A 164 -18.84 2.21 -37.84
CA VAL A 164 -18.06 2.13 -39.07
C VAL A 164 -18.76 2.98 -40.12
N SER A 165 -18.10 4.03 -40.59
CA SER A 165 -18.55 4.80 -41.76
C SER A 165 -17.82 4.30 -43.01
N MET A 166 -18.51 4.20 -44.14
CA MET A 166 -17.96 3.73 -45.41
C MET A 166 -18.49 4.58 -46.55
N ASP A 167 -17.59 5.21 -47.30
CA ASP A 167 -17.89 5.96 -48.50
C ASP A 167 -17.05 5.43 -49.67
N ARG A 168 -17.71 5.12 -50.78
CA ARG A 168 -17.04 4.62 -51.98
C ARG A 168 -16.50 5.80 -52.79
N ASP A 169 -15.21 5.77 -53.09
CA ASP A 169 -14.58 6.75 -53.97
C ASP A 169 -14.85 6.49 -55.46
N SER A 170 -14.47 7.45 -56.31
CA SER A 170 -14.64 7.37 -57.76
C SER A 170 -13.84 6.23 -58.43
N LYS A 171 -12.91 5.60 -57.70
CA LYS A 171 -12.08 4.47 -58.15
C LYS A 171 -12.54 3.13 -57.57
N GLY A 172 -13.66 3.12 -56.84
CA GLY A 172 -14.24 1.91 -56.25
C GLY A 172 -13.59 1.45 -54.94
N LYS A 173 -12.67 2.22 -54.37
CA LYS A 173 -12.13 1.98 -53.02
C LYS A 173 -13.06 2.56 -51.95
N ILE A 174 -13.01 1.98 -50.76
CA ILE A 174 -13.80 2.45 -49.62
C ILE A 174 -12.88 3.27 -48.73
N ASN A 175 -13.28 4.52 -48.50
CA ASN A 175 -12.72 5.37 -47.47
C ASN A 175 -13.71 5.44 -46.32
N GLY A 176 -13.23 5.45 -45.09
CA GLY A 176 -14.11 5.41 -43.96
C GLY A 176 -13.39 5.65 -42.66
N ASN A 177 -14.16 5.69 -41.58
CA ASN A 177 -13.64 5.78 -40.23
C ASN A 177 -14.28 4.69 -39.36
N MET A 178 -13.45 4.03 -38.56
CA MET A 178 -13.86 3.03 -37.60
C MET A 178 -13.68 3.59 -36.20
N THR A 179 -14.75 3.62 -35.41
CA THR A 179 -14.66 4.01 -33.99
C THR A 179 -14.65 2.76 -33.14
N LEU A 180 -13.55 2.54 -32.44
CA LEU A 180 -13.36 1.46 -31.48
C LEU A 180 -13.42 2.02 -30.06
N LYS A 181 -13.86 1.22 -29.11
CA LYS A 181 -13.80 1.54 -27.69
C LYS A 181 -13.20 0.36 -26.94
N VAL A 182 -12.20 0.67 -26.11
CA VAL A 182 -11.56 -0.31 -25.23
C VAL A 182 -11.88 0.03 -23.77
N TYR A 183 -11.97 -1.00 -22.94
CA TYR A 183 -12.32 -0.87 -21.53
C TYR A 183 -11.20 -1.43 -20.65
N SER A 184 -11.03 -0.81 -19.49
CA SER A 184 -10.14 -1.27 -18.44
C SER A 184 -10.90 -1.43 -17.13
N LEU A 185 -10.54 -2.48 -16.40
CA LEU A 185 -11.04 -2.75 -15.05
C LEU A 185 -10.12 -2.17 -13.96
N ASP A 186 -9.16 -1.32 -14.35
CA ASP A 186 -8.29 -0.55 -13.45
C ASP A 186 -9.12 0.25 -12.45
N GLY A 187 -8.87 0.02 -11.15
CA GLY A 187 -9.62 0.62 -10.04
C GLY A 187 -10.90 -0.13 -9.64
N ILE A 188 -11.33 -1.16 -10.39
CA ILE A 188 -12.44 -2.05 -10.03
C ILE A 188 -11.92 -3.39 -9.51
N VAL A 189 -10.81 -3.87 -10.08
CA VAL A 189 -10.16 -5.12 -9.70
C VAL A 189 -8.66 -4.90 -9.55
N ASP A 190 -8.08 -5.43 -8.46
CA ASP A 190 -6.62 -5.49 -8.30
C ASP A 190 -6.04 -6.41 -9.39
N THR A 191 -5.48 -5.81 -10.43
CA THR A 191 -4.78 -6.51 -11.51
C THR A 191 -3.27 -6.37 -11.30
N ASP A 192 -2.52 -7.46 -11.45
CA ASP A 192 -1.07 -7.38 -11.54
C ASP A 192 -0.73 -6.54 -12.79
N ASN A 193 0.13 -5.53 -12.60
CA ASN A 193 0.52 -4.54 -13.61
C ASN A 193 1.41 -5.11 -14.72
N ASP A 194 1.42 -6.43 -14.93
CA ASP A 194 2.31 -7.08 -15.89
C ASP A 194 1.90 -6.69 -17.31
N VAL A 195 2.59 -5.65 -17.78
CA VAL A 195 2.69 -5.20 -19.16
C VAL A 195 3.09 -6.41 -19.99
N ILE A 196 2.35 -6.65 -21.08
CA ILE A 196 2.68 -7.68 -22.07
C ILE A 196 4.13 -7.47 -22.49
N TYR A 197 4.96 -8.50 -22.35
CA TYR A 197 6.35 -8.49 -22.83
C TYR A 197 6.31 -8.29 -24.35
N ILE A 198 6.72 -7.11 -24.80
CA ILE A 198 6.88 -6.82 -26.23
C ILE A 198 8.17 -7.54 -26.64
N ASP A 199 8.05 -8.55 -27.51
CA ASP A 199 9.21 -9.07 -28.22
C ASP A 199 9.70 -7.94 -29.12
N ILE A 200 10.71 -7.20 -28.65
CA ILE A 200 11.46 -6.29 -29.50
C ILE A 200 12.18 -7.21 -30.48
N ALA A 201 11.68 -7.29 -31.70
CA ALA A 201 12.43 -7.89 -32.78
C ALA A 201 13.82 -7.26 -32.77
N ASN A 202 14.84 -8.07 -32.50
CA ASN A 202 16.24 -7.72 -32.73
C ASN A 202 16.43 -7.60 -34.24
N ASP A 203 15.95 -6.51 -34.82
CA ASP A 203 16.39 -6.12 -36.15
C ASP A 203 17.80 -5.57 -36.01
N GLU A 204 18.70 -6.33 -36.63
CA GLU A 204 20.11 -6.11 -36.74
C GLU A 204 20.42 -4.70 -37.29
N VAL A 205 21.50 -4.12 -36.75
CA VAL A 205 22.21 -2.94 -37.27
C VAL A 205 21.41 -1.63 -37.24
N LYS A 206 21.50 -0.92 -36.10
CA LYS A 206 21.44 0.55 -36.09
C LYS A 206 22.62 1.10 -36.89
N ASN A 207 22.49 1.18 -38.20
CA ASN A 207 23.21 2.18 -38.97
C ASN A 207 22.53 3.51 -38.67
N THR A 208 23.09 4.27 -37.73
CA THR A 208 22.70 5.66 -37.51
C THR A 208 22.87 6.42 -38.83
N PRO A 209 21.80 6.99 -39.42
CA PRO A 209 21.87 7.66 -40.73
C PRO A 209 22.55 9.04 -40.67
N PHE A 210 23.20 9.36 -39.55
CA PHE A 210 23.86 10.63 -39.29
C PHE A 210 25.34 10.37 -39.03
N ILE A 211 26.16 10.78 -39.99
CA ILE A 211 27.62 10.84 -39.85
C ILE A 211 27.96 12.32 -39.55
N PRO A 212 28.63 12.63 -38.44
CA PRO A 212 29.11 13.99 -38.19
C PRO A 212 30.14 14.40 -39.27
N TYR A 213 30.06 15.63 -39.77
CA TYR A 213 31.06 16.15 -40.72
C TYR A 213 32.36 16.56 -39.99
N GLU A 214 33.47 16.63 -40.72
CA GLU A 214 34.86 16.68 -40.21
C GLU A 214 35.19 17.78 -39.20
N ASP A 215 34.38 18.85 -39.10
CA ASP A 215 34.59 19.97 -38.18
C ASP A 215 33.75 19.89 -36.88
N PHE A 216 33.03 18.79 -36.65
CA PHE A 216 32.32 18.59 -35.39
C PHE A 216 33.30 18.27 -34.26
N LYS A 217 33.59 19.26 -33.40
CA LYS A 217 34.31 19.06 -32.15
C LYS A 217 33.32 18.72 -31.05
N ASP A 218 33.40 17.49 -30.55
CA ASP A 218 32.77 17.07 -29.30
C ASP A 218 33.27 17.95 -28.14
N GLU A 219 32.43 18.88 -27.69
CA GLU A 219 32.49 19.31 -26.30
C GLU A 219 31.91 18.16 -25.48
N GLN A 220 32.79 17.43 -24.80
CA GLN A 220 32.40 16.46 -23.78
C GLN A 220 31.64 17.19 -22.66
N VAL A 221 30.33 17.25 -22.83
CA VAL A 221 29.36 17.35 -21.74
C VAL A 221 29.20 15.93 -21.23
N GLU A 222 29.79 15.66 -20.06
CA GLU A 222 29.52 14.42 -19.34
C GLU A 222 28.02 14.30 -19.08
N ASP A 223 27.52 13.13 -19.49
CA ASP A 223 26.15 12.67 -19.46
C ASP A 223 25.46 12.89 -18.11
N ASN A 224 24.28 13.49 -18.17
CA ASN A 224 23.04 12.94 -17.61
C ASN A 224 21.90 13.92 -17.94
N GLU A 225 21.43 13.89 -19.18
CA GLU A 225 20.03 14.22 -19.44
C GLU A 225 19.32 12.91 -19.75
N ASP A 226 18.75 12.34 -18.69
CA ASP A 226 17.78 11.27 -18.78
C ASP A 226 16.70 11.64 -19.80
N ILE A 227 16.48 10.68 -20.70
CA ILE A 227 15.36 10.57 -21.60
C ILE A 227 14.09 10.90 -20.80
N LYS A 228 13.46 12.04 -21.10
CA LYS A 228 12.12 12.36 -20.59
C LYS A 228 11.12 11.43 -21.26
N ASP A 229 10.99 10.25 -20.68
CA ASP A 229 9.73 9.53 -20.68
C ASP A 229 8.68 10.50 -20.13
N ASN A 230 7.56 10.65 -20.83
CA ASN A 230 6.43 11.44 -20.33
C ASN A 230 5.74 10.65 -19.20
N THR A 231 6.44 10.47 -18.09
CA THR A 231 5.85 9.95 -16.86
C THR A 231 4.95 11.07 -16.32
N GLU A 232 3.63 10.86 -16.33
CA GLU A 232 2.73 11.71 -15.56
C GLU A 232 3.30 11.84 -14.13
N LEU A 233 3.70 13.05 -13.75
CA LEU A 233 4.25 13.32 -12.43
C LEU A 233 3.16 12.98 -11.41
N LYS A 234 3.34 11.87 -10.70
CA LYS A 234 2.44 11.46 -9.62
C LYS A 234 2.25 12.64 -8.66
N PRO A 235 1.04 12.93 -8.13
CA PRO A 235 0.81 14.07 -7.24
C PRO A 235 1.49 13.92 -5.86
N TYR A 236 2.26 12.85 -5.66
CA TYR A 236 3.00 12.53 -4.46
C TYR A 236 4.44 12.13 -4.78
N VAL A 237 5.29 12.19 -3.76
CA VAL A 237 6.67 11.74 -3.75
C VAL A 237 6.82 10.63 -2.72
N GLU A 238 7.34 9.50 -3.15
CA GLU A 238 7.65 8.33 -2.31
C GLU A 238 9.11 8.45 -1.85
N GLU A 239 9.34 8.57 -0.54
CA GLU A 239 10.67 8.48 0.08
C GLU A 239 10.82 7.10 0.70
N ILE A 240 11.72 6.28 0.14
CA ILE A 240 12.03 4.96 0.70
C ILE A 240 12.82 5.15 2.00
N LEU A 241 12.24 4.66 3.10
CA LEU A 241 12.86 4.66 4.41
C LEU A 241 13.72 3.41 4.61
N LEU A 242 13.18 2.23 4.27
CA LEU A 242 13.90 0.94 4.33
C LEU A 242 13.52 0.04 3.15
N ASP A 243 14.52 -0.57 2.54
CA ASP A 243 14.37 -1.59 1.49
C ASP A 243 14.92 -2.97 1.91
N PHE A 244 15.43 -3.10 3.13
CA PHE A 244 15.91 -4.36 3.74
C PHE A 244 16.99 -5.14 2.95
N GLU A 245 17.75 -4.43 2.11
CA GLU A 245 18.83 -5.02 1.32
C GLU A 245 20.05 -5.41 2.19
N ASN A 246 20.22 -4.76 3.34
CA ASN A 246 21.34 -4.99 4.27
C ASN A 246 20.91 -5.80 5.49
N LYS A 247 21.85 -6.58 6.07
CA LYS A 247 21.62 -7.41 7.27
C LYS A 247 21.81 -6.65 8.59
N ASN A 248 21.20 -5.48 8.74
CA ASN A 248 21.38 -4.62 9.93
C ASN A 248 20.16 -4.61 10.88
N THR A 249 19.41 -5.72 10.90
CA THR A 249 18.16 -5.82 11.65
C THR A 249 18.24 -6.91 12.69
N TYR A 250 17.80 -6.61 13.92
CA TYR A 250 17.86 -7.55 15.04
C TYR A 250 16.49 -7.79 15.64
N PHE A 251 16.22 -9.03 16.03
CA PHE A 251 15.02 -9.37 16.78
C PHE A 251 15.19 -9.01 18.26
N LEU A 252 14.19 -8.33 18.83
CA LEU A 252 14.09 -8.02 20.24
C LEU A 252 12.70 -8.42 20.76
N PRO A 253 12.59 -9.40 21.66
CA PRO A 253 11.31 -9.76 22.24
C PRO A 253 10.89 -8.77 23.34
N SER A 254 9.59 -8.49 23.49
CA SER A 254 9.09 -7.72 24.64
C SER A 254 9.22 -8.51 25.96
N GLN A 255 9.21 -9.84 25.89
CA GLN A 255 9.24 -10.75 27.03
C GLN A 255 9.71 -12.16 26.63
N GLU A 256 9.97 -13.03 27.61
CA GLU A 256 10.49 -14.38 27.38
C GLU A 256 9.56 -15.29 26.53
N LEU A 257 8.25 -15.04 26.57
CA LEU A 257 7.23 -15.80 25.83
C LEU A 257 7.02 -15.31 24.38
N VAL A 258 7.70 -14.23 23.99
CA VAL A 258 7.76 -13.78 22.60
C VAL A 258 9.04 -14.34 22.01
N LYS A 259 8.91 -15.30 21.11
CA LYS A 259 10.03 -15.86 20.36
C LYS A 259 9.97 -15.40 18.92
N GLY A 260 11.14 -15.27 18.31
CA GLY A 260 11.21 -14.91 16.91
C GLY A 260 12.63 -14.82 16.39
N SER A 261 12.73 -14.63 15.08
CA SER A 261 13.98 -14.40 14.40
C SER A 261 13.77 -13.53 13.17
N VAL A 262 14.82 -12.83 12.77
CA VAL A 262 14.84 -11.96 11.60
C VAL A 262 15.93 -12.45 10.66
N THR A 263 15.57 -12.68 9.41
CA THR A 263 16.48 -13.11 8.33
C THR A 263 16.15 -12.39 7.04
N GLN A 264 16.98 -12.54 6.00
CA GLN A 264 16.68 -12.04 4.66
C GLN A 264 16.00 -13.12 3.83
N SER A 265 15.08 -12.71 2.97
CA SER A 265 14.39 -13.55 2.00
C SER A 265 14.61 -13.03 0.59
N ALA A 266 14.87 -13.93 -0.37
CA ALA A 266 14.96 -13.59 -1.79
C ALA A 266 13.58 -13.30 -2.43
N LYS A 267 12.49 -13.56 -1.71
CA LYS A 267 11.14 -13.18 -2.15
C LYS A 267 10.89 -11.73 -1.76
N ALA A 268 11.16 -10.80 -2.67
CA ALA A 268 11.10 -9.36 -2.44
C ALA A 268 10.10 -8.66 -3.38
N LYS A 269 9.63 -7.49 -2.96
CA LYS A 269 8.85 -6.53 -3.75
C LYS A 269 9.72 -5.40 -4.29
N SER A 270 10.75 -5.00 -3.55
CA SER A 270 11.74 -4.02 -3.98
C SER A 270 13.09 -4.70 -4.13
N LYS A 271 13.82 -4.37 -5.20
CA LYS A 271 15.20 -4.82 -5.43
C LYS A 271 15.37 -6.35 -5.28
N LYS A 272 16.16 -6.86 -4.33
CA LYS A 272 16.59 -8.27 -4.26
C LYS A 272 16.15 -8.99 -2.99
N PHE A 273 16.08 -8.29 -1.86
CA PHE A 273 15.82 -8.92 -0.57
C PHE A 273 14.68 -8.24 0.17
N SER A 274 13.90 -9.06 0.87
CA SER A 274 12.94 -8.59 1.88
C SER A 274 13.35 -9.09 3.26
N LEU A 275 12.78 -8.44 4.28
CA LEU A 275 12.91 -8.89 5.65
C LEU A 275 11.96 -10.06 5.89
N ARG A 276 12.50 -11.19 6.36
CA ARG A 276 11.71 -12.33 6.84
C ARG A 276 11.69 -12.33 8.35
N PHE A 277 10.50 -12.15 8.91
CA PHE A 277 10.26 -12.21 10.33
C PHE A 277 9.47 -13.46 10.69
N GLU A 278 10.07 -14.32 11.50
CA GLU A 278 9.45 -15.53 12.04
C GLU A 278 9.12 -15.27 13.50
N TYR A 279 7.89 -15.56 13.93
CA TYR A 279 7.45 -15.33 15.30
C TYR A 279 6.65 -16.50 15.85
N ASP A 280 6.72 -16.65 17.16
CA ASP A 280 5.92 -17.55 17.98
C ASP A 280 5.65 -16.83 19.30
N ILE A 281 4.43 -16.32 19.45
CA ILE A 281 4.04 -15.43 20.53
C ILE A 281 2.89 -16.05 21.32
N VAL A 282 3.14 -16.27 22.61
CA VAL A 282 2.14 -16.66 23.61
C VAL A 282 1.72 -15.40 24.37
N ALA A 283 0.52 -14.88 24.08
CA ALA A 283 0.14 -13.51 24.46
C ALA A 283 -0.60 -13.45 25.81
N ILE A 284 0.07 -13.82 26.90
CA ILE A 284 -0.55 -13.85 28.25
C ILE A 284 -0.33 -12.56 29.06
N GLU A 285 0.66 -11.76 28.69
CA GLU A 285 1.03 -10.54 29.42
C GLU A 285 0.34 -9.31 28.82
N GLU A 286 0.61 -8.13 29.37
CA GLU A 286 0.09 -6.86 28.83
C GLU A 286 0.76 -6.47 27.50
N GLU A 287 2.04 -6.81 27.30
CA GLU A 287 2.81 -6.45 26.09
C GLU A 287 3.37 -7.68 25.38
N ASN A 288 2.72 -8.07 24.27
CA ASN A 288 3.06 -9.28 23.53
C ASN A 288 3.60 -8.92 22.13
N ARG A 289 4.74 -8.22 22.09
CA ARG A 289 5.33 -7.65 20.87
C ARG A 289 6.68 -8.30 20.52
N GLY A 290 6.81 -8.74 19.28
CA GLY A 290 8.11 -8.98 18.67
C GLY A 290 8.60 -7.71 17.98
N PHE A 291 9.72 -7.16 18.42
CA PHE A 291 10.33 -5.99 17.81
C PHE A 291 11.46 -6.36 16.84
N ILE A 292 11.61 -5.53 15.83
CA ILE A 292 12.68 -5.56 14.84
C ILE A 292 13.40 -4.22 14.96
N ASP A 293 14.61 -4.24 15.50
CA ASP A 293 15.43 -3.04 15.67
C ASP A 293 15.99 -2.58 14.32
N VAL A 294 15.72 -1.32 13.99
CA VAL A 294 16.21 -0.62 12.80
C VAL A 294 16.84 0.72 13.15
N SER A 295 17.06 0.98 14.44
CA SER A 295 17.57 2.26 14.94
C SER A 295 18.97 2.61 14.42
N ASN A 296 19.75 1.58 14.05
CA ASN A 296 21.08 1.72 13.47
C ASN A 296 21.08 2.39 12.08
N ASP A 297 19.97 2.35 11.34
CA ASP A 297 19.87 2.99 10.02
C ASP A 297 19.67 4.50 10.14
N ASN A 298 19.44 5.02 11.36
CA ASN A 298 19.36 6.44 11.69
C ASN A 298 18.41 7.24 10.77
N ILE A 299 17.25 6.65 10.48
CA ILE A 299 16.25 7.24 9.59
C ILE A 299 15.48 8.31 10.36
N ILE A 300 15.52 9.55 9.85
CA ILE A 300 14.92 10.72 10.47
C ILE A 300 13.86 11.30 9.54
N ILE A 301 12.62 11.34 10.03
CA ILE A 301 11.49 11.99 9.37
C ILE A 301 11.40 13.42 9.90
N LYS A 302 11.67 14.40 9.04
CA LYS A 302 11.83 15.81 9.45
C LYS A 302 10.52 16.56 9.64
N TYR A 303 9.49 16.17 8.91
CA TYR A 303 8.17 16.78 8.89
C TYR A 303 7.13 15.68 8.58
N PRO A 304 5.86 15.86 8.92
CA PRO A 304 4.85 14.82 8.77
C PRO A 304 4.64 14.43 7.29
N PRO A 305 4.80 13.15 6.92
CA PRO A 305 4.32 12.65 5.64
C PRO A 305 2.80 12.48 5.65
N ASN A 306 2.20 12.41 4.46
CA ASN A 306 0.77 12.10 4.28
C ASN A 306 0.45 10.67 4.74
N SER A 307 1.31 9.71 4.40
CA SER A 307 1.22 8.34 4.89
C SER A 307 2.60 7.70 5.05
N ILE A 308 2.66 6.67 5.90
CA ILE A 308 3.79 5.76 6.02
C ILE A 308 3.27 4.38 5.68
N GLY A 309 3.91 3.70 4.74
CA GLY A 309 3.44 2.43 4.20
C GLY A 309 4.55 1.40 4.09
N LEU A 310 4.14 0.12 4.10
CA LEU A 310 5.00 -1.05 4.07
C LEU A 310 4.33 -2.14 3.22
N TRP A 311 5.11 -2.85 2.40
CA TRP A 311 4.64 -4.08 1.78
C TRP A 311 4.75 -5.24 2.79
N LEU A 312 3.62 -5.88 3.06
CA LEU A 312 3.55 -7.04 3.95
C LEU A 312 3.06 -8.27 3.18
N TYR A 313 3.88 -9.32 3.16
CA TYR A 313 3.47 -10.65 2.73
C TYR A 313 3.02 -11.48 3.92
N SER A 314 1.84 -12.09 3.81
CA SER A 314 1.41 -13.11 4.76
C SER A 314 1.22 -14.47 4.09
N TYR A 315 1.61 -15.53 4.78
CA TYR A 315 1.34 -16.91 4.38
C TYR A 315 -0.01 -17.41 4.89
N ASP A 316 -0.57 -16.78 5.93
CA ASP A 316 -1.85 -17.15 6.54
C ASP A 316 -2.56 -15.93 7.15
N TYR A 317 -3.82 -16.10 7.55
CA TYR A 317 -4.56 -15.11 8.31
C TYR A 317 -4.04 -15.04 9.75
N SER A 318 -3.92 -13.85 10.31
CA SER A 318 -3.41 -13.67 11.67
C SER A 318 -4.10 -12.51 12.38
N PRO A 319 -4.36 -12.60 13.70
CA PRO A 319 -4.85 -11.46 14.47
C PRO A 319 -3.76 -10.41 14.75
N ALA A 320 -2.54 -10.60 14.23
CA ALA A 320 -1.40 -9.74 14.49
C ALA A 320 -1.65 -8.28 14.06
N THR A 321 -1.19 -7.35 14.89
CA THR A 321 -1.03 -5.94 14.53
C THR A 321 0.41 -5.73 14.09
N VAL A 322 0.61 -5.13 12.92
CA VAL A 322 1.94 -4.76 12.42
C VAL A 322 2.04 -3.25 12.41
N GLY A 323 3.14 -2.71 12.92
CA GLY A 323 3.35 -1.28 13.00
C GLY A 323 4.80 -0.88 13.09
N VAL A 324 5.01 0.42 13.18
CA VAL A 324 6.33 1.04 13.37
C VAL A 324 6.33 1.84 14.68
N LEU A 325 7.50 1.89 15.30
CA LEU A 325 7.77 2.66 16.50
C LEU A 325 8.71 3.81 16.14
N PHE A 326 8.24 5.03 16.32
CA PHE A 326 9.06 6.23 16.25
C PHE A 326 9.48 6.69 17.64
N ARG A 327 10.63 7.36 17.70
CA ARG A 327 11.08 8.10 18.87
C ARG A 327 11.10 9.59 18.53
N GLY A 328 10.32 10.38 19.27
CA GLY A 328 10.25 11.83 19.10
C GLY A 328 11.44 12.57 19.74
N GLN A 329 11.41 13.90 19.68
CA GLN A 329 12.52 14.74 20.14
C GLN A 329 12.83 14.61 21.64
N MET A 330 11.80 14.37 22.47
CA MET A 330 11.94 14.27 23.93
C MET A 330 12.16 12.82 24.38
N GLY A 331 12.34 11.88 23.44
CA GLY A 331 12.53 10.46 23.71
C GLY A 331 11.22 9.68 23.90
N GLU A 332 10.07 10.32 23.67
CA GLU A 332 8.77 9.70 23.70
C GLU A 332 8.61 8.65 22.60
N GLU A 333 7.93 7.55 22.94
CA GLU A 333 7.70 6.42 22.05
C GLU A 333 6.32 6.54 21.38
N ILE A 334 6.31 6.56 20.06
CA ILE A 334 5.13 6.81 19.23
C ILE A 334 4.87 5.56 18.40
N TYR A 335 3.88 4.78 18.82
CA TYR A 335 3.43 3.58 18.13
C TYR A 335 2.46 3.94 17.02
N LEU A 336 2.82 3.60 15.78
CA LEU A 336 1.98 3.77 14.60
C LEU A 336 1.60 2.39 14.03
N PRO A 337 0.41 1.85 14.36
CA PRO A 337 -0.06 0.60 13.76
C PRO A 337 -0.43 0.83 12.29
N LEU A 338 0.22 0.09 11.39
CA LEU A 338 -0.06 0.12 9.94
C LEU A 338 -1.26 -0.78 9.57
N THR A 339 -1.46 -1.86 10.32
CA THR A 339 -2.64 -2.73 10.19
C THR A 339 -2.99 -3.37 11.52
N LYS A 340 -4.29 -3.60 11.74
CA LYS A 340 -4.81 -4.35 12.90
C LYS A 340 -5.49 -5.61 12.38
N GLY A 341 -4.82 -6.73 12.52
CA GLY A 341 -5.22 -7.99 11.90
C GLY A 341 -4.78 -8.11 10.44
N ILE A 342 -4.48 -9.33 10.07
CA ILE A 342 -4.03 -9.74 8.74
C ILE A 342 -5.11 -10.65 8.18
N GLY A 343 -6.01 -10.03 7.41
CA GLY A 343 -7.15 -10.66 6.76
C GLY A 343 -6.87 -11.13 5.33
N TRP A 344 -5.62 -11.41 4.96
CA TRP A 344 -5.22 -11.77 3.60
C TRP A 344 -4.02 -12.72 3.59
N THR A 345 -3.82 -13.39 2.46
CA THR A 345 -2.58 -14.08 2.12
C THR A 345 -1.96 -13.41 0.89
N GLY A 346 -0.66 -13.55 0.69
CA GLY A 346 0.05 -12.84 -0.37
C GLY A 346 0.55 -11.46 0.06
N TRP A 347 1.05 -10.69 -0.91
CA TRP A 347 1.54 -9.33 -0.71
C TRP A 347 0.39 -8.34 -0.64
N LYS A 348 0.44 -7.43 0.34
CA LYS A 348 -0.45 -6.27 0.43
C LYS A 348 0.31 -5.07 0.93
N TYR A 349 0.02 -3.91 0.36
CA TYR A 349 0.50 -2.64 0.90
C TYR A 349 -0.37 -2.23 2.07
N ILE A 350 0.26 -1.98 3.22
CA ILE A 350 -0.40 -1.49 4.44
C ILE A 350 0.16 -0.11 4.76
N GLU A 351 -0.68 0.81 5.18
CA GLU A 351 -0.27 2.19 5.47
C GLU A 351 -1.09 2.79 6.60
N ALA A 352 -0.51 3.82 7.23
CA ALA A 352 -1.20 4.64 8.21
C ALA A 352 -0.73 6.09 8.15
N ASN A 353 -1.56 6.99 8.66
CA ASN A 353 -1.24 8.40 8.76
C ASN A 353 -0.45 8.65 10.05
N PRO A 354 0.76 9.21 9.98
CA PRO A 354 1.51 9.59 11.17
C PRO A 354 0.86 10.80 11.87
N PRO A 355 1.24 11.11 13.12
CA PRO A 355 0.66 12.26 13.81
C PRO A 355 1.01 13.58 13.13
N GLU A 356 0.07 14.50 13.03
CA GLU A 356 0.27 15.79 12.33
C GLU A 356 0.91 16.88 13.22
N ASP A 357 1.04 16.64 14.52
CA ASP A 357 1.60 17.60 15.47
C ASP A 357 3.08 17.84 15.18
N LEU A 358 3.43 19.01 14.64
CA LEU A 358 4.79 19.37 14.27
C LEU A 358 5.77 19.37 15.46
N ASN A 359 5.29 19.47 16.70
CA ASN A 359 6.16 19.53 17.89
C ASN A 359 6.92 18.23 18.16
N ILE A 360 6.44 17.09 17.66
CA ILE A 360 7.09 15.79 17.85
C ILE A 360 8.19 15.53 16.79
N TYR A 361 8.20 16.32 15.71
CA TYR A 361 9.15 16.19 14.61
C TYR A 361 10.42 17.02 14.85
N PRO A 362 11.62 16.58 14.44
CA PRO A 362 11.86 15.37 13.66
C PRO A 362 11.76 14.11 14.53
N MET A 363 11.13 13.07 13.98
CA MET A 363 11.05 11.76 14.62
C MET A 363 12.06 10.81 14.00
N ARG A 364 12.62 9.91 14.81
CA ARG A 364 13.51 8.84 14.34
C ARG A 364 12.77 7.50 14.31
N LEU A 365 12.91 6.76 13.22
CA LEU A 365 12.42 5.37 13.16
C LEU A 365 13.28 4.51 14.09
N ASP A 366 12.66 3.87 15.08
CA ASP A 366 13.36 3.08 16.09
C ASP A 366 13.20 1.58 15.80
N LYS A 367 11.95 1.10 15.64
CA LYS A 367 11.65 -0.32 15.50
C LYS A 367 10.46 -0.55 14.56
N LEU A 368 10.40 -1.74 13.95
CA LEU A 368 9.13 -2.32 13.50
C LEU A 368 8.62 -3.26 14.60
N TYR A 369 7.32 -3.49 14.67
CA TYR A 369 6.76 -4.41 15.65
C TYR A 369 5.62 -5.25 15.09
N VAL A 370 5.50 -6.46 15.63
CA VAL A 370 4.36 -7.36 15.45
C VAL A 370 3.79 -7.69 16.82
N GLU A 371 2.51 -7.43 17.02
CA GLU A 371 1.83 -7.59 18.30
C GLU A 371 0.67 -8.57 18.19
N ILE A 372 0.60 -9.53 19.11
CA ILE A 372 -0.55 -10.43 19.25
C ILE A 372 -1.46 -9.93 20.38
N PRO A 373 -2.79 -9.83 20.15
CA PRO A 373 -3.72 -9.46 21.20
C PRO A 373 -3.65 -10.44 22.38
N LYS A 374 -3.82 -9.90 23.60
CA LYS A 374 -3.84 -10.69 24.84
C LYS A 374 -4.84 -11.85 24.76
N ASP A 375 -4.51 -12.93 25.48
CA ASP A 375 -5.28 -14.18 25.56
C ASP A 375 -5.35 -14.95 24.24
N ARG A 376 -4.33 -14.79 23.38
CA ARG A 376 -4.19 -15.52 22.12
C ARG A 376 -2.76 -16.03 21.94
N ASP A 377 -2.64 -17.16 21.26
CA ASP A 377 -1.35 -17.68 20.83
C ASP A 377 -1.32 -17.68 19.31
N ASN A 378 -0.22 -17.21 18.73
CA ASN A 378 -0.06 -17.22 17.29
C ASN A 378 1.41 -17.31 16.90
N CYS A 379 1.68 -18.13 15.90
CA CYS A 379 2.98 -18.24 15.27
C CYS A 379 2.83 -18.11 13.75
N GLY A 380 3.89 -17.67 13.08
CA GLY A 380 3.85 -17.49 11.65
C GLY A 380 5.10 -16.84 11.10
N VAL A 381 5.03 -16.56 9.80
CA VAL A 381 6.10 -15.89 9.05
C VAL A 381 5.48 -14.73 8.29
N LEU A 382 6.11 -13.57 8.42
CA LEU A 382 5.79 -12.38 7.64
C LEU A 382 7.01 -11.98 6.82
N LEU A 383 6.78 -11.53 5.59
CA LEU A 383 7.81 -10.82 4.83
C LEU A 383 7.46 -9.34 4.78
N MET A 384 8.43 -8.48 5.05
CA MET A 384 8.29 -7.03 5.07
C MET A 384 9.26 -6.43 4.06
N ASP A 385 8.78 -5.51 3.25
CA ASP A 385 9.60 -4.86 2.23
C ASP A 385 9.13 -3.43 1.93
N LYS A 386 10.04 -2.60 1.40
CA LYS A 386 9.80 -1.22 0.93
C LYS A 386 8.95 -0.41 1.92
N LEU A 387 9.53 -0.13 3.09
CA LEU A 387 8.97 0.85 4.02
C LEU A 387 9.21 2.24 3.44
N GLU A 388 8.17 3.04 3.30
CA GLU A 388 8.25 4.34 2.65
C GLU A 388 7.35 5.38 3.32
N ALA A 389 7.75 6.63 3.17
CA ALA A 389 6.95 7.80 3.52
C ALA A 389 6.45 8.46 2.24
N VAL A 390 5.17 8.83 2.21
CA VAL A 390 4.55 9.49 1.06
C VAL A 390 4.30 10.95 1.43
N TYR A 391 4.80 11.85 0.60
CA TYR A 391 4.59 13.30 0.74
C TYR A 391 3.86 13.85 -0.48
N THR A 392 3.13 14.94 -0.28
CA THR A 392 2.49 15.68 -1.37
C THR A 392 3.57 16.28 -2.27
N ARG A 393 3.41 16.13 -3.59
CA ARG A 393 4.33 16.75 -4.55
C ARG A 393 4.09 18.25 -4.57
N ASN A 394 5.12 19.03 -4.21
CA ASN A 394 5.09 20.47 -4.38
C ASN A 394 5.48 20.80 -5.82
N ILE A 395 4.55 21.40 -6.56
CA ILE A 395 4.73 21.77 -7.95
C ILE A 395 4.62 23.29 -8.03
N ASP A 396 5.59 23.95 -8.65
CA ASP A 396 5.53 25.40 -8.86
C ASP A 396 4.49 25.79 -9.93
N GLU A 397 4.22 27.09 -10.07
CA GLU A 397 3.26 27.62 -11.07
C GLU A 397 3.64 27.25 -12.52
N ASN A 398 4.89 26.84 -12.77
CA ASN A 398 5.42 26.46 -14.06
C ASN A 398 5.44 24.93 -14.26
N GLY A 399 4.89 24.14 -13.34
CA GLY A 399 4.85 22.68 -13.42
C GLY A 399 6.15 21.99 -13.02
N LYS A 400 7.10 22.69 -12.39
CA LYS A 400 8.37 22.13 -11.92
C LYS A 400 8.22 21.55 -10.51
N ASP A 401 8.71 20.32 -10.33
CA ASP A 401 8.78 19.65 -9.03
C ASP A 401 9.78 20.37 -8.10
N MET A 402 9.31 20.81 -6.95
CA MET A 402 10.09 21.50 -5.91
C MET A 402 10.43 20.60 -4.71
N ASN A 403 10.04 19.32 -4.72
CA ASN A 403 10.29 18.41 -3.59
C ASN A 403 11.73 17.91 -3.52
N ALA A 404 12.47 17.94 -4.63
CA ALA A 404 13.91 17.83 -4.58
C ALA A 404 14.42 19.04 -3.79
N GLY A 405 14.91 18.81 -2.58
CA GLY A 405 15.62 19.82 -1.79
C GLY A 405 16.90 20.21 -2.52
N ASP A 406 16.75 21.02 -3.56
CA ASP A 406 17.79 21.46 -4.50
C ASP A 406 18.83 22.34 -3.83
N TYR A 407 18.61 22.73 -2.57
CA TYR A 407 19.46 23.67 -1.86
C TYR A 407 19.85 23.16 -0.47
N ILE A 408 21.07 23.51 -0.07
CA ILE A 408 21.64 23.32 1.25
C ILE A 408 22.09 24.67 1.80
N PHE A 409 22.07 24.81 3.12
CA PHE A 409 22.45 26.05 3.79
C PHE A 409 23.77 25.89 4.54
N HIS A 410 24.63 26.89 4.44
CA HIS A 410 25.89 26.95 5.15
C HIS A 410 25.98 28.23 5.98
N VAL A 411 26.28 28.11 7.28
CA VAL A 411 26.54 29.26 8.16
C VAL A 411 28.02 29.59 8.12
N VAL A 412 28.35 30.75 7.57
CA VAL A 412 29.73 31.23 7.42
C VAL A 412 30.43 31.30 8.77
N LYS A 413 31.56 30.61 8.90
CA LYS A 413 32.46 30.66 10.04
C LYS A 413 33.58 31.67 9.80
N ARG A 414 34.24 32.06 10.89
CA ARG A 414 35.35 33.01 10.83
C ARG A 414 36.52 32.40 10.05
N GLY A 415 36.89 33.01 8.92
CA GLY A 415 37.97 32.54 8.06
C GLY A 415 37.50 31.74 6.83
N ASP A 416 36.20 31.58 6.67
CA ASP A 416 35.61 31.01 5.45
C ASP A 416 35.73 31.99 4.29
N THR A 417 35.92 31.42 3.10
CA THR A 417 35.83 32.13 1.82
C THR A 417 34.91 31.34 0.91
N ILE A 418 34.34 32.00 -0.10
CA ILE A 418 33.45 31.31 -1.06
C ILE A 418 34.19 30.15 -1.75
N GLU A 419 35.49 30.28 -2.01
CA GLU A 419 36.30 29.20 -2.59
C GLU A 419 36.43 28.01 -1.64
N LYS A 420 36.64 28.25 -0.35
CA LYS A 420 36.71 27.15 0.65
C LYS A 420 35.37 26.45 0.78
N ILE A 421 34.27 27.20 0.80
CA ILE A 421 32.93 26.64 0.90
C ILE A 421 32.59 25.84 -0.37
N SER A 422 32.90 26.37 -1.55
CA SER A 422 32.76 25.63 -2.81
C SER A 422 33.58 24.33 -2.78
N MET A 423 34.81 24.39 -2.26
CA MET A 423 35.67 23.21 -2.14
C MET A 423 35.12 22.19 -1.13
N GLU A 424 34.56 22.63 0.00
CA GLU A 424 33.99 21.77 1.04
C GLU A 424 32.78 20.98 0.54
N TYR A 425 31.87 21.64 -0.18
CA TYR A 425 30.61 21.01 -0.61
C TYR A 425 30.68 20.33 -1.98
N TYR A 426 31.57 20.78 -2.87
CA TYR A 426 31.63 20.29 -4.25
C TYR A 426 32.97 19.69 -4.66
N ASN A 427 33.95 19.62 -3.75
CA ASN A 427 35.33 19.22 -4.04
C ASN A 427 35.98 20.04 -5.20
N THR A 428 35.45 21.23 -5.50
CA THR A 428 35.95 22.11 -6.57
C THR A 428 35.65 23.58 -6.28
N ASN A 429 36.46 24.50 -6.80
CA ASN A 429 36.25 25.94 -6.72
C ASN A 429 35.40 26.52 -7.87
N LYS A 430 34.99 25.68 -8.84
CA LYS A 430 34.26 26.09 -10.05
C LYS A 430 32.90 26.72 -9.75
N TYR A 431 32.28 26.39 -8.62
CA TYR A 431 30.93 26.86 -8.28
C TYR A 431 30.90 28.16 -7.47
N LYS A 432 32.04 28.83 -7.25
CA LYS A 432 32.09 30.11 -6.52
C LYS A 432 31.13 31.16 -7.06
N ASP A 433 31.02 31.29 -8.39
CA ASP A 433 30.22 32.32 -9.04
C ASP A 433 28.73 31.98 -8.96
N GLU A 434 28.40 30.68 -8.96
CA GLU A 434 27.05 30.19 -8.71
C GLU A 434 26.62 30.45 -7.26
N ILE A 435 27.50 30.19 -6.28
CA ILE A 435 27.25 30.50 -4.87
C ILE A 435 27.02 32.01 -4.70
N LEU A 436 27.88 32.85 -5.27
CA LEU A 436 27.71 34.30 -5.21
C LEU A 436 26.37 34.74 -5.83
N LYS A 437 26.02 34.23 -7.01
CA LYS A 437 24.78 34.55 -7.71
C LYS A 437 23.54 34.12 -6.92
N LEU A 438 23.54 32.91 -6.37
CA LEU A 438 22.44 32.36 -5.54
C LEU A 438 22.20 33.18 -4.27
N ASN A 439 23.24 33.82 -3.75
CA ASN A 439 23.20 34.60 -2.51
C ASN A 439 23.13 36.11 -2.75
N GLU A 440 22.92 36.53 -4.00
CA GLU A 440 22.85 37.94 -4.42
C GLU A 440 24.11 38.74 -4.00
N MET A 441 25.27 38.09 -4.05
CA MET A 441 26.56 38.67 -3.66
C MET A 441 27.47 38.93 -4.85
N LYS A 442 28.32 39.95 -4.72
CA LYS A 442 29.45 40.21 -5.63
C LYS A 442 30.75 39.68 -5.03
N SER A 443 31.74 39.41 -5.88
CA SER A 443 33.08 38.97 -5.45
C SER A 443 33.81 39.97 -4.54
N THR A 444 33.41 41.24 -4.57
CA THR A 444 33.95 42.32 -3.73
C THR A 444 33.29 42.43 -2.37
N ASP A 445 32.16 41.74 -2.17
CA ASP A 445 31.39 41.87 -0.94
C ASP A 445 32.07 41.12 0.21
N SER A 446 32.09 41.72 1.39
CA SER A 446 32.61 41.04 2.58
C SER A 446 31.71 39.86 2.97
N LEU A 447 32.31 38.75 3.39
CA LEU A 447 31.60 37.58 3.89
C LEU A 447 31.65 37.55 5.44
N PRO A 448 30.70 38.20 6.14
CA PRO A 448 30.71 38.23 7.60
C PRO A 448 30.37 36.86 8.18
N ALA A 449 31.08 36.49 9.25
CA ALA A 449 30.76 35.29 10.02
C ALA A 449 29.32 35.38 10.57
N GLY A 450 28.58 34.27 10.48
CA GLY A 450 27.16 34.17 10.84
C GLY A 450 26.20 34.39 9.66
N LYS A 451 26.67 34.85 8.49
CA LYS A 451 25.81 34.89 7.28
C LYS A 451 25.43 33.48 6.86
N ILE A 452 24.19 33.28 6.43
CA ILE A 452 23.70 32.02 5.88
C ILE A 452 23.81 32.09 4.36
N LEU A 453 24.51 31.13 3.76
CA LEU A 453 24.61 30.97 2.32
C LEU A 453 23.72 29.83 1.85
N VAL A 454 23.01 30.06 0.75
CA VAL A 454 22.26 29.08 -0.02
C VAL A 454 23.18 28.50 -1.08
N LEU A 455 23.32 27.18 -1.10
CA LEU A 455 24.15 26.44 -2.05
C LEU A 455 23.25 25.44 -2.78
N LYS A 456 23.51 25.16 -4.05
CA LYS A 456 22.73 24.16 -4.80
C LYS A 456 23.26 22.75 -4.52
N LYS A 457 22.40 21.79 -4.21
CA LYS A 457 22.76 20.38 -4.01
C LYS A 457 23.16 19.75 -5.34
N ARG A 458 24.21 18.93 -5.34
CA ARG A 458 24.82 18.29 -6.51
C ARG A 458 25.16 16.85 -6.22
#